data_AF-A0A7C7M8H9-F1
#
_entry.id   AF-A0A7C7M8H9-F1
#
_cell.length_a   1.000
_cell.length_b   1.000
_cell.length_c   1.000
_cell.angle_alpha   90.00
_cell.angle_beta   90.00
_cell.angle_gamma   90.00
#
_symmetry.space_group_name_H-M   'P 1'
#
loop_
_entity.id
_entity.type
_entity.pdbx_description
1 polymer ?
#
loop_
_entity_poly.entity_id
_entity_poly.type
_entity_poly.pdbx_seq_one_letter_code
_entity_poly.pdbx_strand_id
1 'polypeptide(L)' 'MVLVTRKDGKESLENMIRRFNKRVAMSGVIAAARNNQYFEKPISKTERRSKAIIRNKRKAEKLRQIRLGK' A
#
# COMPACT_ATOMS: atom_id res chain seq x y z
N MET A 1 3.12 14.80 -6.54
CA MET A 1 1.81 15.32 -7.01
C MET A 1 1.20 14.30 -7.96
N VAL A 2 -0.03 13.84 -7.71
CA VAL A 2 -0.70 12.85 -8.57
C VAL A 2 -1.56 13.60 -9.58
N LEU A 3 -1.20 13.52 -10.86
CA LEU A 3 -1.96 14.13 -11.95
C LEU A 3 -2.65 13.04 -12.76
N VAL A 4 -3.92 13.27 -13.10
CA VAL A 4 -4.70 12.41 -14.01
C VAL A 4 -5.38 13.31 -15.03
N THR A 5 -4.98 13.18 -16.30
CA THR A 5 -5.61 13.88 -17.43
C THR A 5 -6.72 13.03 -18.05
N ARG A 6 -7.74 13.66 -18.64
CA ARG A 6 -8.73 12.93 -19.44
C ARG A 6 -8.02 12.31 -20.64
N LYS A 7 -8.23 11.02 -20.86
CA LYS A 7 -7.56 10.30 -21.95
C LYS A 7 -8.22 10.54 -23.30
N ASP A 8 -9.54 10.51 -23.32
CA ASP A 8 -10.36 10.73 -24.52
C ASP A 8 -11.60 11.55 -24.16
N GLY A 9 -12.15 12.28 -25.13
CA GLY A 9 -13.38 13.07 -24.94
C GLY A 9 -14.63 12.25 -24.57
N LYS A 10 -14.53 10.91 -24.57
CA LYS A 10 -15.60 9.95 -24.22
C LYS A 10 -15.45 9.36 -22.82
N GLU A 11 -14.44 9.74 -22.04
CA GLU A 11 -14.32 9.25 -20.65
C GLU A 11 -15.35 9.94 -19.74
N SER A 12 -16.23 9.14 -19.13
CA SER A 12 -17.12 9.63 -18.06
C SER A 12 -16.30 10.12 -16.85
N LEU A 13 -16.83 11.16 -16.19
CA LEU A 13 -16.21 11.79 -15.02
C LEU A 13 -15.92 10.77 -13.89
N GLU A 14 -16.82 9.82 -13.67
CA GLU A 14 -16.66 8.79 -12.63
C GLU A 14 -15.45 7.89 -12.89
N ASN A 15 -15.21 7.52 -14.15
CA ASN A 15 -14.06 6.72 -14.53
C ASN A 15 -12.75 7.47 -14.28
N MET A 16 -12.74 8.77 -14.56
CA MET A 16 -11.60 9.64 -14.27
C MET A 16 -11.31 9.70 -12.77
N ILE A 17 -12.34 9.88 -11.93
CA ILE A 17 -12.22 9.89 -10.45
C ILE A 17 -11.71 8.55 -9.94
N ARG A 18 -12.22 7.43 -10.46
CA ARG A 18 -11.77 6.08 -10.07
C ARG A 18 -10.27 5.87 -10.35
N ARG A 19 -9.79 6.32 -11.51
CA ARG A 19 -8.35 6.25 -11.84
C ARG A 19 -7.52 7.16 -10.94
N PHE A 20 -8.02 8.37 -10.65
CA PHE A 20 -7.38 9.27 -9.71
C PHE A 20 -7.23 8.60 -8.34
N ASN A 21 -8.30 8.05 -7.78
CA ASN A 21 -8.28 7.33 -6.50
C ASN A 21 -7.29 6.16 -6.53
N LYS A 22 -7.27 5.36 -7.61
CA LYS A 22 -6.28 4.28 -7.78
C LYS A 22 -4.84 4.82 -7.82
N ARG A 23 -4.59 5.91 -8.54
CA ARG A 23 -3.26 6.54 -8.62
C ARG A 23 -2.84 7.14 -7.28
N VAL A 24 -3.75 7.76 -6.54
CA VAL A 24 -3.49 8.26 -5.18
C VAL A 24 -3.14 7.11 -4.23
N ALA A 25 -3.93 6.04 -4.24
CA ALA A 25 -3.65 4.86 -3.42
C ALA A 25 -2.29 4.22 -3.76
N MET A 26 -1.97 4.05 -5.05
CA MET A 26 -0.67 3.51 -5.49
C MET A 26 0.50 4.44 -5.17
N SER A 27 0.29 5.75 -5.23
CA SER A 27 1.35 6.73 -4.93
C SER A 27 1.80 6.72 -3.46
N GLY A 28 0.98 6.16 -2.56
CA GLY A 28 1.30 6.08 -1.14
C GLY A 28 1.34 7.44 -0.42
N VAL A 29 0.98 8.54 -1.07
CA VAL A 29 1.07 9.91 -0.52
C VAL A 29 0.33 10.05 0.81
N ILE A 30 -0.85 9.42 0.93
CA ILE A 30 -1.63 9.44 2.18
C ILE A 30 -0.90 8.68 3.30
N ALA A 31 -0.28 7.55 2.99
CA ALA A 31 0.47 6.76 3.98
C ALA A 31 1.74 7.50 4.42
N ALA A 32 2.45 8.12 3.48
CA ALA A 32 3.62 8.94 3.77
C ALA A 32 3.26 10.15 4.65
N ALA A 33 2.19 10.87 4.30
CA ALA A 33 1.71 12.00 5.11
C ALA A 33 1.34 11.58 6.53
N ARG A 34 0.64 10.45 6.69
CA ARG A 34 0.28 9.91 8.01
C ARG A 34 1.49 9.50 8.83
N ASN A 35 2.46 8.82 8.22
CA ASN A 35 3.67 8.37 8.90
C ASN A 35 4.57 9.56 9.30
N ASN A 36 4.57 10.62 8.51
CA ASN A 36 5.37 11.82 8.76
C ASN A 36 4.68 12.84 9.67
N GLN A 37 3.49 12.53 10.20
CA GLN A 37 2.75 13.44 11.07
C GLN A 37 3.47 13.65 12.42
N TYR A 38 4.24 12.67 12.86
CA TYR A 38 4.99 12.71 14.12
C TYR A 38 6.43 12.23 13.91
N PHE A 39 7.33 12.66 14.79
CA PHE A 39 8.70 12.16 14.80
C PHE A 39 8.76 10.73 15.34
N GLU A 40 9.39 9.84 14.59
CA GLU A 40 9.69 8.47 15.01
C GLU A 40 11.21 8.23 15.03
N LYS A 41 11.70 7.52 16.05
CA LYS A 41 13.11 7.09 16.09
C LYS A 41 13.38 6.09 14.95
N PRO A 42 14.59 6.09 14.34
CA PRO A 42 14.94 5.11 13.33
C PRO A 42 14.88 3.69 13.90
N ILE A 43 14.42 2.74 13.08
CA ILE A 43 14.20 1.37 13.52
C ILE A 43 15.50 0.69 13.99
N SER A 44 15.46 0.09 15.17
CA SER A 44 16.59 -0.69 15.69
C SER A 44 16.79 -2.00 14.93
N LYS A 45 17.98 -2.62 15.05
CA LYS A 45 18.27 -3.93 14.44
C LYS A 45 17.32 -5.03 14.94
N THR A 46 16.99 -5.01 16.23
CA THR A 46 16.12 -6.00 16.88
C THR A 46 14.67 -5.88 16.38
N GLU A 47 14.14 -4.66 16.32
CA GLU A 47 12.78 -4.40 15.80
C GLU A 47 12.65 -4.74 14.31
N ARG A 48 13.70 -4.47 13.53
CA ARG A 48 13.74 -4.88 12.12
C ARG A 48 13.65 -6.39 11.98
N ARG A 49 14.39 -7.14 12.82
CA ARG A 49 14.37 -8.60 12.83
C ARG A 49 13.02 -9.15 13.26
N SER A 50 12.40 -8.63 14.32
CA SER A 50 11.09 -9.08 14.79
C SER A 50 10.00 -8.87 13.73
N LYS A 51 9.96 -7.70 13.09
CA LYS A 51 9.04 -7.41 11.97
C LYS A 51 9.24 -8.39 10.80
N ALA A 52 10.48 -8.74 10.46
CA ALA A 52 10.78 -9.71 9.41
C ALA A 52 10.29 -11.13 9.75
N ILE A 53 10.50 -11.58 10.99
CA ILE A 53 10.01 -12.89 11.47
C ILE A 53 8.49 -12.98 11.38
N ILE A 54 7.77 -11.94 11.83
CA ILE A 54 6.30 -11.89 11.75
C ILE A 54 5.83 -11.95 10.29
N ARG A 55 6.49 -11.23 9.39
CA ARG A 55 6.18 -11.26 7.94
C ARG A 55 6.35 -12.67 7.37
N ASN A 56 7.43 -13.34 7.71
CA ASN A 56 7.70 -14.72 7.26
C ASN A 56 6.66 -15.70 7.81
N LYS A 57 6.28 -15.58 9.09
CA LYS A 57 5.24 -16.40 9.71
C LYS A 57 3.90 -16.24 8.98
N ARG A 58 3.47 -15.00 8.73
CA ARG A 58 2.22 -14.71 7.99
C ARG A 58 2.25 -15.26 6.55
N LYS A 59 3.41 -15.17 5.88
CA LYS A 59 3.59 -15.72 4.53
C LYS A 59 3.48 -17.25 4.52
N ALA A 60 4.12 -17.92 5.48
CA ALA A 60 4.06 -19.37 5.64
C ALA A 60 2.64 -19.84 5.96
N GLU A 61 1.95 -19.14 6.86
CA GLU A 61 0.55 -19.42 7.20
C GLU A 61 -0.35 -19.28 5.98
N LYS A 62 -0.24 -18.17 5.22
CA LYS A 62 -0.99 -17.98 3.98
C LYS A 62 -0.75 -19.11 2.98
N LEU A 63 0.51 -19.51 2.78
CA LEU A 63 0.85 -20.61 1.87
C LEU A 63 0.27 -21.95 2.35
N ARG A 64 0.25 -22.19 3.67
CA ARG A 64 -0.37 -23.38 4.25
C ARG A 64 -1.87 -23.41 4.00
N GLN A 65 -2.58 -22.29 4.17
CA GLN A 65 -4.02 -22.22 3.89
C GLN A 65 -4.33 -22.50 2.42
N ILE A 66 -3.59 -21.85 1.50
CA ILE A 66 -3.69 -22.10 0.06
C ILE A 66 -3.49 -23.59 -0.26
N ARG A 67 -2.50 -24.23 0.36
CA ARG A 67 -2.22 -25.66 0.18
C ARG A 67 -3.34 -26.56 0.71
N LEU A 68 -4.04 -26.14 1.76
CA LEU A 68 -5.16 -26.85 2.37
C LEU A 68 -6.49 -26.55 1.65
N GLY A 69 -6.49 -25.76 0.58
CA GLY A 69 -7.69 -25.39 -0.17
C GLY A 69 -8.63 -24.45 0.59
N LYS A 70 -8.11 -23.72 1.60
CA LYS A 70 -8.84 -22.71 2.38
C LYS A 70 -8.31 -21.30 2.10
#